data_AF-X0USW8-F1
#
_entry.id   AF-X0USW8-F1
#
_cell.length_a   1.000
_cell.length_b   1.000
_cell.length_c   1.000
_cell.angle_alpha   90.00
_cell.angle_beta   90.00
_cell.angle_gamma   90.00
#
_symmetry.space_group_name_H-M   'P 1'
#
loop_
_entity.id
_entity.type
_entity.pdbx_description
1 polymer ?
#
loop_
_entity_poly.entity_id
_entity_poly.type
_entity_poly.pdbx_seq_one_letter_code
_entity_poly.pdbx_strand_id
1 'polypeptide(L)'
;LSIPFTGNNMEGYANLTPGDYPISDDVPLLHEYPFKKNMGVSENTYEDNSTYYPVFGSSYGQYTNNVRYWATPNNGQCSPAEFCGGLYDDKKIEVPEQPKEIPFSSPDIRVNYYGSHNLECPSSMEDDE
;
A
#
# COMPACT_ATOMS: atom_id res chain seq x y z
N LEU A 1 9.29 -65.51 -7.29
CA LEU A 1 8.38 -64.38 -7.56
C LEU A 1 7.82 -63.91 -6.22
N SER A 2 8.48 -62.92 -5.60
CA SER A 2 8.01 -62.28 -4.37
C SER A 2 7.04 -61.17 -4.74
N ILE A 3 5.78 -61.30 -4.33
CA ILE A 3 4.74 -60.27 -4.52
C ILE A 3 4.94 -59.23 -3.40
N PRO A 4 5.17 -57.94 -3.71
CA PRO A 4 5.20 -56.91 -2.68
C PRO A 4 3.77 -56.66 -2.20
N PHE A 5 3.54 -56.84 -0.91
CA PHE A 5 2.32 -56.38 -0.25
C PHE A 5 2.38 -54.84 -0.18
N THR A 6 1.54 -54.18 -0.96
CA THR A 6 1.28 -52.74 -0.85
C THR A 6 0.44 -52.49 0.41
N GLY A 7 1.10 -52.42 1.55
CA GLY A 7 0.48 -51.95 2.79
C GLY A 7 0.16 -50.46 2.65
N ASN A 8 -1.06 -50.06 3.05
CA ASN A 8 -1.48 -48.68 3.13
C ASN A 8 -0.53 -47.91 4.08
N ASN A 9 0.45 -47.22 3.52
CA ASN A 9 1.25 -46.23 4.25
C ASN A 9 0.37 -45.00 4.47
N MET A 10 -0.47 -45.03 5.51
CA MET A 10 -1.02 -43.79 6.05
C MET A 10 0.10 -43.15 6.83
N GLU A 11 0.74 -42.15 6.23
CA GLU A 11 1.79 -41.39 6.90
C GLU A 11 1.23 -40.84 8.21
N GLY A 12 1.83 -41.23 9.35
CA GLY A 12 1.27 -41.10 10.71
C GLY A 12 1.16 -39.68 11.25
N TYR A 13 0.68 -38.72 10.46
CA TYR A 13 0.56 -37.29 10.80
C TYR A 13 -0.67 -36.95 11.65
N ALA A 14 -1.30 -37.92 12.31
CA ALA A 14 -2.55 -37.72 13.06
C ALA A 14 -2.44 -36.78 14.27
N ASN A 15 -1.22 -36.40 14.68
CA ASN A 15 -0.96 -35.59 15.88
C ASN A 15 -0.11 -34.34 15.61
N LEU A 16 0.05 -33.93 14.35
CA LEU A 16 0.70 -32.66 14.02
C LEU A 16 -0.34 -31.55 14.04
N THR A 17 -0.27 -30.67 15.04
CA THR A 17 -0.93 -29.38 14.99
C THR A 17 -0.06 -28.47 14.12
N PRO A 18 -0.60 -27.81 13.09
CA PRO A 18 0.13 -26.74 12.40
C PRO A 18 0.64 -25.75 13.45
N GLY A 19 1.92 -25.39 13.38
CA GLY A 19 2.47 -24.35 14.25
C GLY A 19 1.87 -22.98 13.90
N ASP A 20 2.04 -22.00 14.79
CA ASP A 20 1.69 -20.62 14.47
C ASP A 20 2.74 -20.05 13.52
N TYR A 21 2.30 -19.67 12.33
CA TYR A 21 3.12 -19.01 11.31
C TYR A 21 2.84 -17.50 11.30
N PRO A 22 3.83 -16.67 10.93
CA PRO A 22 3.57 -15.26 10.70
C PRO A 22 2.56 -15.08 9.56
N ILE A 23 1.76 -14.01 9.63
CA ILE A 23 0.73 -13.69 8.62
C ILE A 23 1.29 -13.62 7.19
N SER A 24 2.58 -13.28 7.03
CA SER A 24 3.29 -13.28 5.74
C SER A 24 3.30 -14.63 5.02
N ASP A 25 3.04 -15.72 5.74
CA ASP A 25 2.99 -17.08 5.18
C ASP A 25 1.59 -17.41 4.64
N ASP A 26 0.56 -16.68 5.10
CA ASP A 26 -0.84 -16.88 4.71
C ASP A 26 -1.35 -15.84 3.70
N VAL A 27 -0.73 -14.66 3.63
CA VAL A 27 -1.16 -13.55 2.75
C VAL A 27 0.01 -12.91 2.00
N PRO A 28 -0.25 -12.25 0.84
CA PRO A 28 0.76 -11.49 0.14
C PRO A 28 1.43 -10.42 1.01
N LEU A 29 2.72 -10.18 0.77
CA LEU A 29 3.58 -9.31 1.59
C LEU A 29 2.99 -7.92 1.86
N LEU A 30 2.32 -7.32 0.86
CA LEU A 30 1.77 -5.97 0.94
C LEU A 30 0.26 -5.99 1.22
N HIS A 31 -0.12 -6.64 2.32
CA HIS A 31 -1.51 -6.76 2.79
C HIS A 31 -2.18 -5.44 3.19
N GLU A 32 -1.46 -4.31 3.16
CA GLU A 32 -2.03 -2.97 3.28
C GLU A 32 -2.73 -2.48 2.01
N TYR A 33 -2.50 -3.14 0.87
CA TYR A 33 -3.18 -2.86 -0.39
C TYR A 33 -4.30 -3.88 -0.62
N PRO A 34 -5.47 -3.46 -1.16
CA PRO A 34 -6.52 -4.39 -1.53
C PRO A 34 -6.01 -5.41 -2.56
N PHE A 35 -6.42 -6.67 -2.43
CA PHE A 35 -6.01 -7.73 -3.36
C PHE A 35 -6.88 -7.75 -4.60
N LYS A 36 -6.25 -7.97 -5.76
CA LYS A 36 -6.98 -8.23 -7.00
C LYS A 36 -7.79 -9.51 -6.88
N LYS A 37 -9.02 -9.49 -7.39
CA LYS A 37 -9.86 -10.69 -7.50
C LYS A 37 -9.18 -11.81 -8.30
N ASN A 38 -8.47 -11.43 -9.36
CA ASN A 38 -7.67 -12.34 -10.17
C ASN A 38 -6.21 -11.90 -10.06
N MET A 39 -5.43 -12.60 -9.25
CA MET A 39 -4.00 -12.35 -9.09
C MET A 39 -3.21 -13.09 -10.18
N GLY A 40 -2.15 -12.47 -10.68
CA GLY A 40 -1.27 -13.07 -11.67
C GLY A 40 -0.16 -12.13 -12.09
N VAL A 41 0.56 -12.51 -13.14
CA VAL A 41 1.44 -11.58 -13.86
C VAL A 41 0.58 -10.60 -14.66
N SER A 42 1.04 -9.36 -14.73
CA SER A 42 0.49 -8.32 -15.59
C SER A 42 1.17 -8.34 -16.96
N GLU A 43 0.58 -7.61 -17.91
CA GLU A 43 1.19 -7.33 -19.21
C GLU A 43 2.08 -6.07 -19.17
N ASN A 44 2.43 -5.58 -17.98
CA ASN A 44 3.22 -4.36 -17.85
C ASN A 44 4.63 -4.55 -18.43
N THR A 45 5.04 -3.56 -19.21
CA THR A 45 6.43 -3.39 -19.63
C THR A 45 7.20 -2.53 -18.63
N TYR A 46 8.53 -2.51 -18.76
CA TYR A 46 9.36 -1.57 -18.00
C TYR A 46 9.02 -0.11 -18.33
N GLU A 47 8.57 0.17 -19.56
CA GLU A 47 8.12 1.50 -19.97
C GLU A 47 6.85 1.89 -19.20
N ASP A 48 5.86 0.99 -19.12
CA ASP A 48 4.63 1.21 -18.36
C ASP A 48 4.93 1.48 -16.88
N ASN A 49 5.83 0.71 -16.27
CA ASN A 49 6.21 0.88 -14.88
C ASN A 49 6.96 2.20 -14.65
N SER A 50 7.82 2.62 -15.57
CA SER A 50 8.62 3.85 -15.42
C SER A 50 7.76 5.11 -15.25
N THR A 51 6.52 5.09 -15.75
CA THR A 51 5.57 6.21 -15.61
C THR A 51 5.14 6.48 -14.16
N TYR A 52 5.25 5.48 -13.28
CA TYR A 52 4.97 5.61 -11.85
C TYR A 52 6.13 6.27 -11.07
N TYR A 53 7.30 6.44 -11.70
CA TYR A 53 8.44 7.07 -11.04
C TYR A 53 8.18 8.57 -10.85
N PRO A 54 8.31 9.12 -9.64
CA PRO A 54 7.82 10.46 -9.31
C PRO A 54 8.81 11.54 -9.74
N VAL A 55 9.14 11.59 -11.03
CA VAL A 55 9.93 12.67 -11.63
C VAL A 55 8.97 13.53 -12.44
N PHE A 56 8.42 14.54 -11.77
CA PHE A 56 7.53 15.50 -12.40
C PHE A 56 8.36 16.61 -13.05
N GLY A 57 8.02 16.96 -14.29
CA GLY A 57 8.62 18.10 -14.96
C GLY A 57 8.25 19.41 -14.28
N SER A 58 9.10 20.44 -14.43
CA SER A 58 8.79 21.78 -13.94
C SER A 58 7.52 22.31 -14.63
N SER A 59 6.46 22.53 -13.85
CA SER A 59 5.20 23.07 -14.35
C SER A 59 4.67 24.18 -13.43
N TYR A 60 3.76 25.01 -13.94
CA TYR A 60 3.11 26.09 -13.18
C TYR A 60 2.39 25.56 -11.92
N GLY A 61 1.92 24.31 -11.93
CA GLY A 61 1.23 23.67 -10.81
C GLY A 61 2.12 23.33 -9.61
N GLN A 62 3.44 23.57 -9.67
CA GLN A 62 4.38 23.32 -8.56
C GLN A 62 4.32 21.91 -7.96
N TYR A 63 4.05 20.90 -8.79
CA TYR A 63 4.11 19.51 -8.34
C TYR A 63 5.53 19.16 -7.87
N THR A 64 5.65 18.59 -6.68
CA THR A 64 6.94 18.17 -6.11
C THR A 64 7.11 16.67 -6.26
N ASN A 65 8.35 16.20 -6.40
CA ASN A 65 8.70 14.78 -6.49
C ASN A 65 8.54 14.02 -5.16
N ASN A 66 8.03 14.68 -4.11
CA ASN A 66 7.88 14.10 -2.78
C ASN A 66 6.51 13.40 -2.64
N VAL A 67 6.40 12.20 -3.21
CA VAL A 67 5.19 11.36 -3.07
C VAL A 67 5.26 10.56 -1.78
N ARG A 68 4.44 10.93 -0.80
CA ARG A 68 4.36 10.26 0.51
C ARG A 68 3.35 9.10 0.53
N TYR A 69 2.24 9.23 -0.19
CA TYR A 69 1.17 8.24 -0.21
C TYR A 69 1.01 7.68 -1.62
N TRP A 70 1.04 6.36 -1.73
CA TRP A 70 1.01 5.64 -2.99
C TRP A 70 -0.27 4.83 -3.10
N ALA A 71 -1.05 5.05 -4.17
CA ALA A 71 -2.28 4.29 -4.43
C ALA A 71 -1.95 2.84 -4.79
N THR A 72 -0.82 2.61 -5.46
CA THR A 72 -0.35 1.29 -5.87
C THR A 72 0.97 0.99 -5.18
N PRO A 73 1.36 -0.29 -5.02
CA PRO A 73 2.69 -0.63 -4.52
C PRO A 73 3.81 -0.38 -5.53
N ASN A 74 3.49 -0.04 -6.78
CA ASN A 74 4.46 0.24 -7.82
C ASN A 74 4.85 1.73 -7.81
N ASN A 75 6.09 2.02 -7.43
CA ASN A 75 6.69 3.35 -7.47
C ASN A 75 7.57 3.58 -8.71
N GLY A 76 7.45 2.70 -9.72
CA GLY A 76 8.23 2.72 -10.95
C GLY A 76 9.60 2.05 -10.86
N GLN A 77 9.97 1.48 -9.71
CA GLN A 77 11.17 0.66 -9.54
C GLN A 77 10.89 -0.84 -9.48
N CYS A 78 9.63 -1.25 -9.65
CA CYS A 78 9.24 -2.64 -9.56
C CYS A 78 9.85 -3.48 -10.71
N SER A 79 10.38 -4.66 -10.34
CA SER A 79 11.06 -5.58 -11.26
C SER A 79 10.91 -7.03 -10.76
N PRO A 80 10.66 -8.03 -11.63
CA PRO A 80 10.45 -7.90 -13.09
C PRO A 80 9.13 -7.19 -13.42
N ALA A 81 9.06 -6.56 -14.60
CA ALA A 81 7.94 -5.66 -14.93
C ALA A 81 6.56 -6.34 -14.88
N GLU A 82 6.49 -7.61 -15.30
CA GLU A 82 5.29 -8.44 -15.30
C GLU A 82 4.74 -8.77 -13.90
N PHE A 83 5.52 -8.58 -12.83
CA PHE A 83 5.02 -8.75 -11.46
C PHE A 83 4.38 -7.47 -10.90
N CYS A 84 4.48 -6.36 -11.62
CA CYS A 84 4.00 -5.06 -11.19
C CYS A 84 2.54 -4.88 -11.59
N GLY A 85 1.67 -4.50 -10.65
CA GLY A 85 0.25 -4.27 -10.92
C GLY A 85 -0.59 -5.53 -11.14
N GLY A 86 -0.04 -6.73 -10.95
CA GLY A 86 -0.77 -8.00 -11.13
C GLY A 86 -1.45 -8.54 -9.86
N LEU A 87 -1.02 -8.09 -8.68
CA LEU A 87 -1.43 -8.68 -7.39
C LEU A 87 -2.37 -7.80 -6.55
N TYR A 88 -2.21 -6.49 -6.64
CA TYR A 88 -2.88 -5.52 -5.78
C TYR A 88 -3.71 -4.52 -6.59
N ASP A 89 -4.87 -4.17 -6.08
CA ASP A 89 -5.71 -3.06 -6.56
C ASP A 89 -5.24 -1.74 -5.92
N ASP A 90 -5.69 -0.64 -6.51
CA ASP A 90 -5.38 0.70 -5.99
C ASP A 90 -6.07 0.90 -4.64
N LYS A 91 -5.28 1.27 -3.62
CA LYS A 91 -5.82 1.66 -2.32
C LYS A 91 -6.32 3.09 -2.36
N LYS A 92 -7.42 3.35 -1.66
CA LYS A 92 -7.88 4.71 -1.40
C LYS A 92 -6.83 5.43 -0.56
N ILE A 93 -6.35 6.58 -1.03
CA ILE A 93 -5.42 7.41 -0.27
C ILE A 93 -6.23 8.34 0.64
N GLU A 94 -6.05 8.20 1.95
CA GLU A 94 -6.57 9.13 2.94
C GLU A 94 -5.42 10.05 3.38
N VAL A 95 -5.36 11.24 2.78
CA VAL A 95 -4.37 12.25 3.17
C VAL A 95 -4.85 12.93 4.44
N PRO A 96 -4.09 12.90 5.54
CA PRO A 96 -4.47 13.61 6.76
C PRO A 96 -4.52 15.12 6.48
N GLU A 97 -5.59 15.76 6.94
CA GLU A 97 -5.75 17.20 6.84
C GLU A 97 -4.59 17.89 7.56
N GLN A 98 -3.96 18.85 6.87
CA GLN A 98 -2.93 19.67 7.49
C GLN A 98 -3.60 20.73 8.36
N PRO A 99 -2.98 21.12 9.50
CA PRO A 99 -3.50 22.23 10.28
C PRO A 99 -3.67 23.48 9.42
N LYS A 100 -4.80 24.18 9.60
CA LYS A 100 -5.09 25.39 8.85
C LYS A 100 -4.17 26.52 9.29
N GLU A 101 -3.57 27.21 8.33
CA GLU A 101 -2.77 28.40 8.58
C GLU A 101 -3.66 29.53 9.11
N ILE A 102 -3.15 30.33 10.04
CA ILE A 102 -3.89 31.48 10.57
C ILE A 102 -3.41 32.80 9.94
N PRO A 103 -4.32 33.70 9.52
CA PRO A 103 -3.93 34.96 8.86
C PRO A 103 -3.14 35.84 9.82
N PHE A 104 -2.15 36.62 9.37
CA PHE A 104 -1.28 37.45 10.24
C PHE A 104 -2.01 38.41 11.19
N SER A 105 -3.26 38.76 10.89
CA SER A 105 -4.13 39.58 11.73
C SER A 105 -4.78 38.82 12.91
N SER A 106 -4.70 37.49 12.94
CA SER A 106 -5.30 36.69 14.03
C SER A 106 -4.65 37.05 15.37
N PRO A 107 -5.46 37.23 16.45
CA PRO A 107 -4.98 37.48 17.80
C PRO A 107 -4.37 36.24 18.48
N ASP A 108 -4.41 35.07 17.84
CA ASP A 108 -3.92 33.81 18.40
C ASP A 108 -2.39 33.79 18.55
N ILE A 109 -1.91 33.09 19.58
CA ILE A 109 -0.48 32.82 19.75
C ILE A 109 -0.01 31.89 18.61
N ARG A 110 1.01 32.31 17.88
CA ARG A 110 1.53 31.60 16.70
C ARG A 110 2.67 30.65 17.04
N VAL A 111 2.70 29.51 16.34
CA VAL A 111 3.88 28.68 16.13
C VAL A 111 4.10 28.58 14.62
N ASN A 112 5.05 29.35 14.08
CA ASN A 112 5.25 29.56 12.64
C ASN A 112 3.96 30.07 11.95
N TYR A 113 3.38 29.27 11.06
CA TYR A 113 2.18 29.60 10.29
C TYR A 113 0.87 29.18 10.97
N TYR A 114 0.96 28.44 12.08
CA TYR A 114 -0.20 27.83 12.76
C TYR A 114 -0.48 28.49 14.11
N GLY A 115 -1.70 28.33 14.61
CA GLY A 115 -2.08 28.71 15.97
C GLY A 115 -1.59 27.69 17.00
N SER A 116 -1.34 28.14 18.23
CA SER A 116 -0.86 27.28 19.32
C SER A 116 -1.97 26.47 20.02
N HIS A 117 -3.19 26.50 19.50
CA HIS A 117 -4.32 25.74 20.04
C HIS A 117 -4.13 24.25 19.75
N ASN A 118 -4.71 23.39 20.59
CA ASN A 118 -4.73 21.95 20.30
C ASN A 118 -5.50 21.72 19.01
N LEU A 119 -4.84 21.08 18.04
CA LEU A 119 -5.46 20.63 16.82
C LEU A 119 -6.24 19.35 17.14
N GLU A 120 -7.56 19.44 17.22
CA GLU A 120 -8.40 18.25 17.21
C GLU A 120 -8.42 17.73 15.77
N CYS A 121 -7.90 16.52 15.55
CA CYS A 121 -7.99 15.87 14.24
C CYS A 121 -9.49 15.71 13.90
N PRO A 122 -9.98 16.24 12.77
CA PRO A 122 -11.38 16.08 12.43
C PRO A 122 -11.67 14.58 12.21
N SER A 123 -12.65 14.06 12.93
CA SER A 123 -13.00 12.63 12.93
C SER A 123 -13.89 12.20 11.76
N SER A 124 -14.18 13.08 10.80
CA SER A 124 -15.00 12.75 9.65
C SER A 124 -14.82 13.77 8.54
N MET A 125 -14.69 13.25 7.32
CA MET A 125 -14.82 14.01 6.07
C MET A 125 -16.25 14.59 6.06
N GLU A 126 -16.40 15.88 6.33
CA GLU A 126 -17.62 16.59 5.97
C GLU A 126 -17.48 16.96 4.49
N ASP A 127 -18.34 16.35 3.66
CA ASP A 127 -18.51 16.67 2.25
C ASP A 127 -19.11 18.09 2.16
N ASP A 128 -18.30 19.09 1.82
CA ASP A 128 -18.79 20.44 1.54
C ASP A 128 -19.44 20.49 0.14
N GLU A 129 -20.75 20.75 0.14
CA GLU A 129 -21.63 21.04 -1.01
C GLU A 129 -21.43 22.47 -1.57
#